data_AF-A0A929GHR5-F1
#
_entry.id   AF-A0A929GHR5-F1
#
_cell.length_a   1.000
_cell.length_b   1.000
_cell.length_c   1.000
_cell.angle_alpha   90.00
_cell.angle_beta   90.00
_cell.angle_gamma   90.00
#
_symmetry.space_group_name_H-M   'P 1'
#
loop_
_entity.id
_entity.type
_entity.pdbx_description
1 polymer ?
#
loop_
_entity_poly.entity_id
_entity_poly.type
_entity_poly.pdbx_seq_one_letter_code
_entity_poly.pdbx_strand_id
1 'polypeptide(L)' 'PEEVQLTYRVAIKDYQRVIPEMFTLSVTYDPEKDKGKNFLKVHIERKPDFVRVNRIHPEKVEFIIRK' A
#
# COMPACT_ATOMS: atom_id res chain seq x y z
N PRO A 1 -1.06 -8.17 -7.94
CA PRO A 1 -1.57 -9.18 -7.00
C PRO A 1 -3.01 -8.83 -6.66
N GLU A 2 -3.81 -9.84 -6.31
CA GLU A 2 -5.20 -9.63 -5.90
C GLU A 2 -5.28 -9.04 -4.48
N GLU A 3 -4.27 -9.34 -3.64
CA GLU A 3 -4.21 -8.88 -2.24
C GLU A 3 -2.82 -8.31 -1.88
N VAL A 4 -2.81 -7.41 -0.89
CA VAL A 4 -1.59 -6.83 -0.30
C VAL A 4 -1.72 -6.88 1.22
N GLN A 5 -0.69 -7.38 1.89
CA GLN A 5 -0.61 -7.44 3.34
C GLN A 5 0.05 -6.18 3.91
N LEU A 6 -0.60 -5.57 4.90
CA LEU A 6 -0.10 -4.41 5.63
C LEU A 6 0.18 -4.80 7.08
N THR A 7 1.43 -4.69 7.51
CA THR A 7 1.81 -4.82 8.92
C THR A 7 1.96 -3.44 9.55
N TYR A 8 1.29 -3.22 10.67
CA TYR A 8 1.29 -1.95 11.38
C TYR A 8 1.48 -2.11 12.88
N ARG A 9 1.89 -1.02 13.54
CA ARG A 9 1.98 -0.88 14.99
C ARG A 9 0.96 0.16 15.46
N VAL A 10 0.30 -0.15 16.56
CA VAL A 10 -0.70 0.68 17.23
C VAL A 10 -0.60 0.49 18.74
N ALA A 11 -1.02 1.50 19.52
CA ALA A 11 -1.14 1.34 20.96
C ALA A 11 -2.24 0.32 21.28
N ILE A 12 -2.04 -0.52 22.30
CA ILE A 12 -2.98 -1.60 22.66
C ILE A 12 -4.40 -1.06 22.90
N LYS A 13 -4.53 0.12 23.55
CA LYS A 13 -5.81 0.79 23.79
C LYS A 13 -6.59 1.14 22.51
N ASP A 14 -5.88 1.33 21.40
CA ASP A 14 -6.45 1.74 20.12
C ASP A 14 -6.55 0.56 19.13
N TYR A 15 -6.10 -0.64 19.52
CA TYR A 15 -6.09 -1.82 18.65
C TYR A 15 -7.47 -2.18 18.10
N GLN A 16 -8.50 -2.15 18.96
CA GLN A 16 -9.88 -2.45 18.56
C GLN A 16 -10.53 -1.36 17.69
N ARG A 17 -9.89 -0.18 17.58
CA ARG A 17 -10.40 0.93 16.76
C ARG A 17 -9.94 0.86 15.31
N VAL A 18 -8.96 -0.01 15.01
CA VAL A 18 -8.40 -0.13 13.67
C VAL A 18 -9.26 -1.09 12.86
N ILE A 19 -9.81 -0.60 11.74
CA ILE A 19 -10.52 -1.42 10.76
C ILE A 19 -9.83 -1.30 9.38
N PRO A 20 -9.87 -2.35 8.54
CA PRO A 20 -9.24 -2.36 7.22
C PRO A 20 -9.60 -1.15 6.34
N GLU A 21 -10.84 -0.69 6.40
CA GLU A 21 -11.41 0.40 5.60
C GLU A 21 -10.78 1.77 5.90
N MET A 22 -10.01 1.89 6.98
CA MET A 22 -9.24 3.10 7.28
C MET A 22 -7.94 3.20 6.48
N PHE A 23 -7.53 2.11 5.82
CA PHE A 23 -6.34 2.06 5.00
C PHE A 23 -6.70 2.14 3.52
N THR A 24 -5.93 2.92 2.78
CA THR A 24 -6.01 2.96 1.32
C THR A 24 -4.61 2.85 0.78
N LEU A 25 -4.37 1.77 0.04
CA LEU A 25 -3.14 1.53 -0.68
C LEU A 25 -3.42 1.63 -2.18
N SER A 26 -2.50 2.27 -2.90
CA SER A 26 -2.62 2.52 -4.32
C SER A 26 -1.32 2.12 -5.02
N VAL A 27 -1.43 1.90 -6.32
CA VAL A 27 -0.31 1.96 -7.26
C VAL A 27 -0.70 2.96 -8.33
N THR A 28 0.21 3.85 -8.69
CA THR A 28 0.00 4.84 -9.73
C THR A 28 1.06 4.64 -10.80
N TYR A 29 0.61 4.48 -12.05
CA TYR A 29 1.50 4.47 -13.19
C TYR A 29 1.76 5.91 -13.64
N ASP A 30 3.03 6.34 -13.60
CA ASP A 30 3.47 7.62 -14.14
C ASP A 30 4.31 7.36 -15.42
N PRO A 31 3.82 7.73 -16.62
CA PRO A 31 4.51 7.47 -17.88
C PRO A 31 5.93 8.07 -17.95
N GLU A 32 6.20 9.17 -17.25
CA GLU A 32 7.52 9.80 -17.24
C GLU A 32 8.49 9.07 -16.30
N LYS A 33 7.98 8.49 -15.21
CA LYS A 33 8.81 7.83 -14.18
C LYS A 33 8.90 6.32 -14.30
N ASP A 34 7.92 5.67 -14.91
CA ASP A 34 7.75 4.21 -14.91
C ASP A 34 7.91 3.59 -16.29
N LYS A 35 8.29 4.40 -17.29
CA LYS A 35 8.68 3.91 -18.62
C LYS A 35 9.84 2.93 -18.50
N GLY A 36 9.64 1.72 -19.01
CA GLY A 36 10.63 0.64 -18.96
C GLY A 36 10.69 -0.14 -17.65
N LYS A 37 9.90 0.22 -16.62
CA LYS A 37 9.73 -0.62 -15.44
C LYS A 37 8.66 -1.68 -15.69
N ASN A 38 8.84 -2.84 -15.08
CA ASN A 38 7.86 -3.93 -15.03
C ASN A 38 7.12 -4.01 -13.69
N PHE A 39 7.40 -3.10 -12.75
CA PHE A 39 6.75 -3.03 -11.45
C PHE A 39 6.38 -1.60 -11.05
N LEU A 40 5.30 -1.47 -10.27
CA LEU A 40 4.91 -0.26 -9.57
C LEU A 40 5.13 -0.45 -8.08
N LYS A 41 5.53 0.62 -7.39
CA LYS A 41 5.65 0.60 -5.93
C LYS A 41 4.28 0.86 -5.32
N VAL A 42 3.94 0.11 -4.27
CA VAL A 42 2.71 0.34 -3.51
C VAL A 42 2.91 1.53 -2.58
N HIS A 43 1.96 2.46 -2.59
CA HIS A 43 1.93 3.65 -1.75
C HIS A 43 0.71 3.63 -0.84
N ILE A 44 0.84 4.30 0.31
CA ILE A 44 -0.25 4.45 1.28
C ILE A 44 -0.83 5.84 1.09
N GLU A 45 -2.05 5.92 0.58
CA GLU A 45 -2.79 7.17 0.42
C GLU A 45 -3.44 7.59 1.74
N ARG A 46 -3.98 6.61 2.46
CA ARG A 46 -4.72 6.84 3.70
C ARG A 46 -4.36 5.81 4.74
N LYS A 47 -4.18 6.28 5.97
CA LYS A 47 -4.06 5.47 7.17
C LYS A 47 -4.55 6.28 8.38
N PRO A 48 -4.93 5.64 9.49
CA PRO A 48 -5.14 6.36 10.74
C PRO A 48 -3.86 7.04 11.24
N ASP A 49 -4.00 8.21 11.87
CA ASP A 49 -2.85 8.95 12.41
C ASP A 49 -2.19 8.25 13.60
N PHE A 50 -2.97 7.50 14.36
CA PHE A 50 -2.53 6.74 15.52
C PHE A 50 -1.89 5.38 15.16
N VAL A 51 -1.67 5.12 13.87
CA VAL A 51 -1.03 3.91 13.36
C VAL A 51 0.28 4.22 12.66
N ARG A 52 1.32 3.42 12.93
CA ARG A 52 2.58 3.42 12.18
C ARG A 52 2.67 2.17 11.32
N VAL A 53 2.84 2.34 10.03
CA VAL A 53 3.03 1.21 9.11
C VAL A 53 4.48 0.77 9.13
N ASN A 54 4.68 -0.53 9.25
CA ASN A 54 5.99 -1.16 9.35
C ASN A 54 6.41 -1.84 8.06
N ARG A 55 5.45 -2.52 7.40
CA ARG A 55 5.74 -3.31 6.22
C ARG A 55 4.50 -3.39 5.33
N ILE A 56 4.73 -3.34 4.03
CA ILE A 56 3.76 -3.68 2.99
C ILE A 56 4.33 -4.89 2.26
N HIS A 57 3.52 -5.90 2.00
CA HIS A 57 3.96 -7.06 1.21
C HIS A 57 2.86 -7.48 0.23
N PRO A 58 3.16 -7.52 -1.08
CA PRO A 58 4.41 -7.11 -1.72
C PRO A 58 4.56 -5.57 -1.75
N GLU A 59 5.80 -5.07 -1.65
CA GLU A 59 6.08 -3.63 -1.79
C GLU A 59 6.02 -3.15 -3.25
N LYS A 60 6.14 -4.11 -4.18
CA LYS A 60 6.17 -3.88 -5.62
C LYS A 60 5.19 -4.83 -6.29
N VAL A 61 4.40 -4.28 -7.19
CA VAL A 61 3.40 -5.01 -7.97
C VAL A 61 3.86 -5.01 -9.42
N GLU A 62 4.03 -6.20 -9.98
CA GLU A 62 4.29 -6.32 -11.42
C GLU A 62 3.06 -5.90 -12.23
N PHE A 63 3.30 -5.24 -13.36
CA PHE A 63 2.24 -4.78 -14.25
C PHE A 63 2.63 -4.97 -15.72
N ILE A 64 1.62 -5.12 -16.57
CA ILE A 64 1.78 -5.18 -18.03
C ILE A 64 0.80 -4.18 -18.64
N ILE A 65 1.30 -3.24 -19.44
CA ILE A 65 0.45 -2.33 -20.22
C ILE A 65 0.19 -2.95 -21.57
N ARG A 66 -1.09 -3.18 -21.89
CA ARG A 66 -1.54 -3.63 -23.20
C ARG A 66 -2.25 -2.47 -23.90
N LYS A 67 -1.84 -2.17 -25.14
CA LYS A 67 -2.51 -1.18 -26.01
C LYS A 67 -3.77 -1.76 -26.63
#